data_AF-A0A1S2XGI3-F1
#
_entry.id   AF-A0A1S2XGI3-F1
#
_cell.length_a   1.000
_cell.length_b   1.000
_cell.length_c   1.000
_cell.angle_alpha   90.00
_cell.angle_beta   90.00
_cell.angle_gamma   90.00
#
_symmetry.space_group_name_H-M   'P 1'
#
loop_
_entity.id
_entity.type
_entity.pdbx_description
1 polymer ?
#
loop_
_entity_poly.entity_id
_entity_poly.type
_entity_poly.pdbx_seq_one_letter_code
_entity_poly.pdbx_strand_id
1 'polypeptide(L)'
;MATKDNYRSILHEEVENIHWRHGGPPTYDLVNKLFEEGRTKEWPEGSLEETVQNAIKSWEMELSHKIRLQDFKTIVPEKFKLFVNGREGLSAEETLSVGSYNALLKSSLPKDYMPYNANEETFESSHEVFKSAFPRGFAWEVIKVYTGPPEIAFKFRHWGFFEGPFKGHAPTGKMVQFFGLGTLKVDDTLKVEEVEIYYDPSELLGGLLSSGDNTNVSACPFST
;
A
#
# COMPACT_ATOMS: atom_id res chain seq x y z
N MET A 1 14.72 0.91 24.91
CA MET A 1 13.59 0.01 24.55
C MET A 1 13.00 0.59 23.28
N ALA A 2 12.91 -0.19 22.20
CA ALA A 2 12.20 0.26 21.01
C ALA A 2 10.74 0.52 21.40
N THR A 3 10.25 1.72 21.11
CA THR A 3 8.83 2.07 21.28
C THR A 3 8.02 1.11 20.42
N LYS A 4 7.04 0.43 21.02
CA LYS A 4 6.14 -0.48 20.30
C LYS A 4 5.41 0.30 19.20
N ASP A 5 5.41 -0.21 17.97
CA ASP A 5 4.64 0.39 16.88
C ASP A 5 3.12 0.30 17.17
N ASN A 6 2.43 1.43 17.04
CA ASN A 6 1.00 1.56 17.38
C ASN A 6 0.07 0.91 16.35
N TYR A 7 0.54 0.65 15.12
CA TYR A 7 -0.27 0.20 13.99
C TYR A 7 0.05 -1.23 13.56
N ARG A 8 1.20 -1.76 13.97
CA ARG A 8 1.75 -3.05 13.56
C ARG A 8 2.16 -3.83 14.79
N SER A 9 1.16 -4.34 15.52
CA SER A 9 1.38 -5.09 16.77
C SER A 9 2.36 -6.25 16.61
N ILE A 10 2.35 -6.89 15.43
CA ILE A 10 3.17 -8.06 15.10
C ILE A 10 4.65 -7.74 14.81
N LEU A 11 5.04 -6.46 14.67
CA LEU A 11 6.40 -6.05 14.30
C LEU A 11 7.46 -6.45 15.34
N HIS A 12 7.09 -6.41 16.62
CA HIS A 12 7.98 -6.70 17.75
C HIS A 12 7.59 -7.96 18.52
N GLU A 13 6.70 -8.79 17.96
CA GLU A 13 6.43 -10.09 18.56
C GLU A 13 7.72 -10.92 18.51
N GLU A 14 8.17 -11.40 19.68
CA GLU A 14 9.35 -12.25 19.84
C GLU A 14 9.08 -13.62 19.21
N VAL A 15 9.18 -13.68 17.89
CA VAL A 15 9.24 -14.94 17.15
C VAL A 15 10.70 -15.18 16.84
N GLU A 16 11.29 -16.17 17.52
CA GLU A 16 12.59 -16.69 17.12
C GLU A 16 12.52 -17.06 15.63
N ASN A 17 13.46 -16.55 14.83
CA ASN A 17 13.68 -16.91 13.42
C ASN A 17 12.83 -16.24 12.33
N ILE A 18 12.30 -15.02 12.52
CA ILE A 18 11.79 -14.22 11.37
C ILE A 18 12.95 -13.88 10.43
N HIS A 19 12.79 -14.16 9.14
CA HIS A 19 13.80 -13.82 8.13
C HIS A 19 13.47 -12.48 7.48
N TRP A 20 14.14 -11.44 7.98
CA TRP A 20 14.03 -10.08 7.48
C TRP A 20 14.90 -9.86 6.25
N ARG A 21 14.34 -9.23 5.22
CA ARG A 21 15.00 -8.86 3.95
C ARG A 21 16.25 -8.00 4.16
N HIS A 22 16.27 -7.20 5.22
CA HIS A 22 17.36 -6.27 5.54
C HIS A 22 18.02 -6.58 6.89
N GLY A 23 17.96 -7.84 7.34
CA GLY A 23 18.66 -8.30 8.55
C GLY A 23 18.01 -7.93 9.89
N GLY A 24 16.92 -7.17 9.89
CA GLY A 24 16.16 -6.84 11.10
C GLY A 24 14.79 -6.21 10.82
N PRO A 25 13.98 -6.01 11.87
CA PRO A 25 12.68 -5.36 11.76
C PRO A 25 12.83 -3.91 11.26
N PRO A 26 11.95 -3.43 10.36
CA PRO A 26 11.93 -2.04 9.93
C PRO A 26 11.50 -1.07 11.04
N THR A 27 11.75 0.21 10.83
CA THR A 27 11.20 1.31 11.65
C THR A 27 10.16 2.10 10.85
N TYR A 28 9.09 2.51 11.52
CA TYR A 28 7.95 3.23 10.90
C TYR A 28 7.71 4.62 11.50
N ASP A 29 8.62 5.14 12.33
CA ASP A 29 8.46 6.40 13.06
C ASP A 29 8.07 7.58 12.15
N LEU A 30 8.71 7.71 10.99
CA LEU A 30 8.45 8.80 10.04
C LEU A 30 7.05 8.72 9.44
N VAL A 31 6.65 7.55 8.93
CA VAL A 31 5.34 7.39 8.30
C VAL A 31 4.21 7.39 9.32
N ASN A 32 4.47 6.90 10.55
CA ASN A 32 3.51 6.99 11.64
C ASN A 32 3.30 8.45 12.02
N LYS A 33 4.36 9.25 12.16
CA LYS A 33 4.23 10.69 12.38
C LYS A 33 3.44 11.37 11.25
N LEU A 34 3.78 11.08 9.99
CA LEU A 34 3.05 11.59 8.82
C LEU A 34 1.57 11.20 8.86
N PHE A 35 1.27 9.97 9.26
CA PHE A 35 -0.09 9.47 9.40
C PHE A 35 -0.86 10.22 10.49
N GLU A 36 -0.29 10.38 11.69
CA GLU A 36 -0.93 11.13 12.78
C GLU A 36 -1.21 12.59 12.41
N GLU A 37 -0.26 13.24 11.74
CA GLU A 37 -0.41 14.64 11.32
C GLU A 37 -1.42 14.83 10.18
N GLY A 38 -1.67 13.77 9.39
CA GLY A 38 -2.44 13.86 8.13
C GLY A 38 -3.74 13.05 8.06
N ARG A 39 -4.01 12.19 9.05
CA ARG A 39 -5.22 11.37 9.11
C ARG A 39 -6.47 12.23 9.26
N THR A 40 -7.56 11.74 8.70
CA THR A 40 -8.89 12.34 8.76
C THR A 40 -9.86 11.54 9.64
N LYS A 41 -9.47 10.31 10.02
CA LYS A 41 -10.25 9.39 10.82
C LYS A 41 -9.47 8.95 12.06
N GLU A 42 -10.20 8.90 13.17
CA GLU A 42 -9.79 8.25 14.41
C GLU A 42 -10.82 7.17 14.70
N TRP A 43 -10.38 5.92 14.72
CA TRP A 43 -11.24 4.76 14.91
C TRP A 43 -11.21 4.34 16.39
N PRO A 44 -12.36 3.98 16.99
CA PRO A 44 -12.38 3.46 18.35
C PRO A 44 -11.55 2.18 18.48
N GLU A 45 -10.89 2.02 19.62
CA GLU A 45 -10.15 0.80 19.95
C GLU A 45 -11.09 -0.43 19.87
N GLY A 46 -10.63 -1.48 19.19
CA GLY A 46 -11.40 -2.71 18.96
C GLY A 46 -12.45 -2.61 17.86
N SER A 47 -12.57 -1.48 17.16
CA SER A 47 -13.46 -1.36 16.01
C SER A 47 -12.98 -2.19 14.82
N LEU A 48 -13.90 -2.52 13.92
CA LEU A 48 -13.56 -3.20 12.68
C LEU A 48 -12.67 -2.32 11.80
N GLU A 49 -12.92 -1.01 11.77
CA GLU A 49 -12.12 -0.04 11.02
C GLU A 49 -10.66 0.01 11.50
N GLU A 50 -10.44 0.04 12.81
CA GLU A 50 -9.09 -0.05 13.38
C GLU A 50 -8.43 -1.39 13.01
N THR A 51 -9.18 -2.49 13.14
CA THR A 51 -8.69 -3.84 12.82
C THR A 51 -8.24 -3.95 11.37
N VAL A 52 -9.08 -3.52 10.42
CA VAL A 52 -8.74 -3.48 8.99
C VAL A 52 -7.54 -2.57 8.74
N GLN A 53 -7.48 -1.43 9.42
CA GLN A 53 -6.37 -0.50 9.24
C GLN A 53 -5.03 -1.09 9.64
N ASN A 54 -4.98 -1.73 10.81
CA ASN A 54 -3.77 -2.34 11.33
C ASN A 54 -3.39 -3.60 10.55
N ALA A 55 -4.38 -4.37 10.08
CA ALA A 55 -4.16 -5.55 9.25
C ALA A 55 -3.47 -5.20 7.92
N ILE A 56 -3.96 -4.19 7.19
CA ILE A 56 -3.35 -3.77 5.92
C ILE A 56 -1.94 -3.19 6.13
N LYS A 57 -1.76 -2.34 7.14
CA LYS A 57 -0.43 -1.78 7.48
C LYS A 57 0.57 -2.86 7.87
N SER A 58 0.11 -3.90 8.56
CA SER A 58 0.92 -5.05 8.93
C SER A 58 1.22 -5.93 7.73
N TRP A 59 0.26 -6.19 6.85
CA TRP A 59 0.48 -6.97 5.63
C TRP A 59 1.49 -6.32 4.69
N GLU A 60 1.39 -5.00 4.48
CA GLU A 60 2.38 -4.25 3.69
C GLU A 60 3.78 -4.38 4.28
N MET A 61 3.92 -4.21 5.60
CA MET A 61 5.19 -4.42 6.29
C MET A 61 5.73 -5.83 6.04
N GLU A 62 4.89 -6.83 6.25
CA GLU A 62 5.25 -8.23 6.05
C GLU A 62 5.75 -8.43 4.61
N LEU A 63 4.97 -8.03 3.62
CA LEU A 63 5.28 -8.17 2.20
C LEU A 63 6.59 -7.47 1.80
N SER A 64 6.83 -6.27 2.31
CA SER A 64 8.03 -5.50 1.97
C SER A 64 9.28 -5.97 2.72
N HIS A 65 9.14 -6.53 3.92
CA HIS A 65 10.29 -6.77 4.80
C HIS A 65 10.57 -8.22 5.16
N LYS A 66 9.64 -9.15 5.01
CA LYS A 66 9.89 -10.58 5.21
C LYS A 66 10.15 -11.26 3.86
N ILE A 67 10.94 -12.32 3.86
CA ILE A 67 11.32 -13.03 2.63
C ILE A 67 10.66 -14.41 2.48
N ARG A 68 9.82 -14.82 3.44
CA ARG A 68 9.20 -16.14 3.46
C ARG A 68 7.75 -16.05 3.92
N LEU A 69 6.86 -16.75 3.22
CA LEU A 69 5.42 -16.74 3.52
C LEU A 69 5.09 -17.37 4.86
N GLN A 70 5.87 -18.35 5.33
CA GLN A 70 5.68 -18.94 6.67
C GLN A 70 5.86 -17.93 7.81
N ASP A 71 6.53 -16.80 7.55
CA ASP A 71 6.71 -15.74 8.54
C ASP A 71 5.51 -14.76 8.54
N PHE A 72 4.56 -14.88 7.61
CA PHE A 72 3.36 -14.04 7.53
C PHE A 72 2.29 -14.46 8.54
N LYS A 73 1.69 -13.46 9.18
CA LYS A 73 0.60 -13.63 10.16
C LYS A 73 -0.72 -13.05 9.68
N THR A 74 -0.70 -12.20 8.65
CA THR A 74 -1.87 -11.45 8.18
C THR A 74 -2.70 -12.19 7.13
N ILE A 75 -2.15 -13.23 6.50
CA ILE A 75 -2.79 -13.95 5.39
C ILE A 75 -2.86 -15.46 5.64
N VAL A 76 -3.70 -16.15 4.86
CA VAL A 76 -3.68 -17.60 4.69
C VAL A 76 -2.92 -17.91 3.39
N PRO A 77 -1.60 -18.24 3.43
CA PRO A 77 -0.76 -18.29 2.24
C PRO A 77 -1.28 -19.18 1.12
N GLU A 78 -1.84 -20.35 1.48
CA GLU A 78 -2.31 -21.35 0.53
C GLU A 78 -3.57 -20.93 -0.23
N LYS A 79 -4.33 -19.96 0.31
CA LYS A 79 -5.55 -19.44 -0.29
C LYS A 79 -5.38 -18.03 -0.85
N PHE A 80 -4.34 -17.32 -0.43
CA PHE A 80 -4.16 -15.90 -0.69
C PHE A 80 -4.20 -15.56 -2.18
N LYS A 81 -5.04 -14.60 -2.53
CA LYS A 81 -5.05 -13.95 -3.85
C LYS A 81 -5.11 -12.43 -3.74
N LEU A 82 -4.28 -11.75 -4.53
CA LEU A 82 -4.34 -10.30 -4.72
C LEU A 82 -4.82 -9.96 -6.14
N PHE A 83 -5.96 -9.27 -6.22
CA PHE A 83 -6.53 -8.72 -7.44
C PHE A 83 -6.43 -7.20 -7.42
N VAL A 84 -6.13 -6.62 -8.58
CA VAL A 84 -6.00 -5.16 -8.71
C VAL A 84 -6.68 -4.70 -9.99
N ASN A 85 -7.63 -3.79 -9.88
CA ASN A 85 -8.36 -3.17 -11.00
C ASN A 85 -8.91 -4.22 -12.00
N GLY A 86 -9.47 -5.32 -11.50
CA GLY A 86 -10.07 -6.40 -12.31
C GLY A 86 -9.08 -7.27 -13.07
N ARG A 87 -7.76 -7.19 -12.79
CA ARG A 87 -6.75 -8.09 -13.37
C ARG A 87 -6.81 -9.49 -12.74
N GLU A 88 -6.12 -10.44 -13.37
CA GLU A 88 -5.90 -11.77 -12.82
C GLU A 88 -5.22 -11.72 -11.44
N GLY A 89 -5.62 -12.64 -10.56
CA GLY A 89 -5.18 -12.67 -9.16
C GLY A 89 -3.81 -13.33 -8.96
N LEU A 90 -2.92 -12.61 -8.31
CA LEU A 90 -1.58 -13.08 -7.92
C LEU A 90 -1.65 -13.96 -6.66
N SER A 91 -0.94 -15.08 -6.63
CA SER A 91 -0.74 -15.87 -5.39
C SER A 91 0.12 -15.12 -4.36
N ALA A 92 0.23 -15.66 -3.16
CA ALA A 92 1.14 -15.13 -2.14
C ALA A 92 2.60 -15.13 -2.61
N GLU A 93 3.05 -16.21 -3.25
CA GLU A 93 4.40 -16.37 -3.78
C GLU A 93 4.69 -15.37 -4.90
N GLU A 94 3.75 -15.24 -5.84
CA GLU A 94 3.86 -14.27 -6.94
C GLU A 94 3.92 -12.85 -6.38
N THR A 95 3.03 -12.50 -5.45
CA THR A 95 2.96 -11.18 -4.82
C THR A 95 4.25 -10.85 -4.07
N LEU A 96 4.79 -11.80 -3.29
CA LEU A 96 6.06 -11.64 -2.58
C LEU A 96 7.25 -11.48 -3.54
N SER A 97 7.24 -12.21 -4.67
CA SER A 97 8.31 -12.15 -5.66
C SER A 97 8.31 -10.84 -6.45
N VAL A 98 7.15 -10.33 -6.86
CA VAL A 98 7.06 -9.10 -7.67
C VAL A 98 7.14 -7.83 -6.81
N GLY A 99 6.65 -7.88 -5.57
CA GLY A 99 6.54 -6.74 -4.67
C GLY A 99 5.26 -5.92 -4.84
N SER A 100 4.89 -5.19 -3.78
CA SER A 100 3.64 -4.42 -3.69
C SER A 100 3.48 -3.37 -4.80
N TYR A 101 4.50 -2.53 -5.04
CA TYR A 101 4.44 -1.49 -6.08
C TYR A 101 4.21 -2.06 -7.47
N ASN A 102 4.95 -3.11 -7.85
CA ASN A 102 4.79 -3.76 -9.15
C ASN A 102 3.43 -4.43 -9.30
N ALA A 103 2.95 -5.12 -8.25
CA ALA A 103 1.63 -5.74 -8.24
C ALA A 103 0.51 -4.71 -8.43
N LEU A 104 0.60 -3.57 -7.72
CA LEU A 104 -0.41 -2.51 -7.75
C LEU A 104 -0.38 -1.70 -9.05
N LEU A 105 0.80 -1.38 -9.57
CA LEU A 105 0.99 -0.44 -10.70
C LEU A 105 1.16 -1.11 -12.06
N LYS A 106 1.04 -2.44 -12.15
CA LYS A 106 1.02 -3.14 -13.44
C LYS A 106 -0.01 -2.49 -14.38
N SER A 107 0.42 -2.19 -15.59
CA SER A 107 -0.39 -1.51 -16.60
C SER A 107 -0.34 -2.26 -17.92
N SER A 108 -1.43 -2.19 -18.69
CA SER A 108 -1.53 -2.70 -20.05
C SER A 108 -1.22 -1.63 -21.11
N LEU A 109 -0.83 -0.42 -20.70
CA LEU A 109 -0.43 0.64 -21.63
C LEU A 109 0.76 0.17 -22.49
N PRO A 110 0.86 0.63 -23.76
CA PRO A 110 2.06 0.40 -24.54
C PRO A 110 3.28 1.01 -23.85
N LYS A 111 4.44 0.36 -23.97
CA LYS A 111 5.68 0.70 -23.25
C LYS A 111 6.04 2.19 -23.36
N ASP A 112 5.90 2.79 -24.54
CA ASP A 112 6.27 4.19 -24.79
C ASP A 112 5.38 5.20 -24.05
N TYR A 113 4.20 4.78 -23.58
CA TYR A 113 3.26 5.60 -22.81
C TYR A 113 3.22 5.24 -21.33
N MET A 114 4.10 4.35 -20.88
CA MET A 114 4.09 3.86 -19.50
C MET A 114 5.09 4.65 -18.65
N PRO A 115 4.63 5.58 -17.78
CA PRO A 115 5.55 6.36 -16.94
C PRO A 115 6.26 5.51 -15.88
N TYR A 116 5.69 4.37 -15.53
CA TYR A 116 6.27 3.37 -14.65
C TYR A 116 6.03 1.97 -15.22
N ASN A 117 7.10 1.27 -15.61
CA ASN A 117 7.01 -0.06 -16.17
C ASN A 117 7.33 -1.15 -15.15
N ALA A 118 6.30 -1.74 -14.56
CA ALA A 118 6.43 -2.80 -13.56
C ALA A 118 7.20 -4.04 -14.05
N ASN A 119 7.28 -4.28 -15.37
CA ASN A 119 8.02 -5.41 -15.94
C ASN A 119 9.55 -5.15 -16.03
N GLU A 120 9.98 -3.90 -15.86
CA GLU A 120 11.39 -3.49 -15.89
C GLU A 120 11.95 -3.22 -14.50
N GLU A 121 11.13 -3.34 -13.46
CA GLU A 121 11.49 -3.01 -12.08
C GLU A 121 11.57 -4.29 -11.24
N THR A 122 12.66 -4.45 -10.51
CA THR A 122 12.74 -5.50 -9.47
C THR A 122 11.98 -5.05 -8.23
N PHE A 123 11.84 -5.97 -7.26
CA PHE A 123 11.35 -5.60 -5.93
C PHE A 123 12.17 -4.44 -5.35
N GLU A 124 13.50 -4.54 -5.42
CA GLU A 124 14.41 -3.55 -4.85
C GLU A 124 14.33 -2.20 -5.57
N SER A 125 14.37 -2.19 -6.90
CA SER A 125 14.35 -0.93 -7.66
C SER A 125 13.01 -0.21 -7.53
N SER A 126 11.89 -0.94 -7.53
CA SER A 126 10.56 -0.35 -7.28
C SER A 126 10.47 0.28 -5.88
N HIS A 127 10.94 -0.43 -4.84
CA HIS A 127 10.94 0.10 -3.48
C HIS A 127 11.86 1.32 -3.34
N GLU A 128 13.02 1.30 -3.97
CA GLU A 128 13.96 2.43 -3.97
C GLU A 128 13.34 3.67 -4.63
N VAL A 129 12.72 3.51 -5.80
CA VAL A 129 12.07 4.60 -6.54
C VAL A 129 10.99 5.28 -5.68
N PHE A 130 10.09 4.51 -5.07
CA PHE A 130 9.00 5.10 -4.29
C PHE A 130 9.43 5.60 -2.91
N LYS A 131 10.37 4.93 -2.22
CA LYS A 131 10.94 5.45 -0.96
C LYS A 131 11.73 6.74 -1.19
N SER A 132 12.42 6.85 -2.32
CA SER A 132 13.11 8.08 -2.71
C SER A 132 12.13 9.20 -2.99
N ALA A 133 11.04 8.93 -3.71
CA ALA A 133 10.02 9.94 -4.00
C ALA A 133 9.30 10.44 -2.73
N PHE A 134 9.05 9.55 -1.76
CA PHE A 134 8.33 9.82 -0.51
C PHE A 134 9.20 9.59 0.73
N PRO A 135 10.19 10.45 1.03
CA PRO A 135 11.16 10.23 2.12
C PRO A 135 10.53 10.20 3.53
N ARG A 136 9.35 10.81 3.71
CA ARG A 136 8.56 10.73 4.96
C ARG A 136 7.72 9.44 5.07
N GLY A 137 7.75 8.61 4.04
CA GLY A 137 6.87 7.47 3.86
C GLY A 137 5.61 7.81 3.08
N PHE A 138 4.86 6.76 2.77
CA PHE A 138 3.61 6.82 2.03
C PHE A 138 2.51 6.29 2.97
N ALA A 139 1.72 7.20 3.52
CA ALA A 139 0.73 6.89 4.55
C ALA A 139 -0.53 6.29 3.93
N TRP A 140 -1.14 5.34 4.65
CA TRP A 140 -2.36 4.65 4.23
C TRP A 140 -3.40 4.69 5.36
N GLU A 141 -4.66 4.99 5.01
CA GLU A 141 -5.77 5.23 5.93
C GLU A 141 -7.05 4.53 5.48
N VAL A 142 -7.74 3.88 6.41
CA VAL A 142 -9.13 3.46 6.22
C VAL A 142 -10.03 4.68 6.38
N ILE A 143 -10.80 4.99 5.33
CA ILE A 143 -11.75 6.11 5.31
C ILE A 143 -13.13 5.68 5.80
N LYS A 144 -13.53 4.45 5.47
CA LYS A 144 -14.82 3.86 5.86
C LYS A 144 -14.80 2.35 5.65
N VAL A 145 -15.37 1.59 6.57
CA VAL A 145 -15.76 0.18 6.32
C VAL A 145 -17.26 0.12 6.04
N TYR A 146 -17.65 -0.71 5.07
CA TYR A 146 -19.03 -0.85 4.61
C TYR A 146 -19.67 -2.16 5.08
N THR A 147 -18.88 -3.23 5.20
CA THR A 147 -19.37 -4.57 5.54
C THR A 147 -18.43 -5.26 6.52
N GLY A 148 -18.95 -6.25 7.26
CA GLY A 148 -18.17 -7.08 8.19
C GLY A 148 -17.71 -8.40 7.58
N PRO A 149 -16.93 -9.21 8.33
CA PRO A 149 -16.51 -10.54 7.92
C PRO A 149 -17.69 -11.45 7.51
N PRO A 150 -17.48 -12.42 6.59
CA PRO A 150 -16.19 -12.79 6.01
C PRO A 150 -15.76 -11.91 4.82
N GLU A 151 -16.65 -11.06 4.29
CA GLU A 151 -16.38 -10.19 3.14
C GLU A 151 -16.48 -8.72 3.53
N ILE A 152 -15.32 -8.12 3.80
CA ILE A 152 -15.19 -6.74 4.26
C ILE A 152 -14.92 -5.84 3.06
N ALA A 153 -15.80 -4.89 2.78
CA ALA A 153 -15.58 -3.82 1.82
C ALA A 153 -15.21 -2.53 2.55
N PHE A 154 -14.21 -1.81 2.06
CA PHE A 154 -13.73 -0.58 2.69
C PHE A 154 -13.25 0.43 1.65
N LYS A 155 -13.37 1.72 1.98
CA LYS A 155 -12.75 2.83 1.25
C LYS A 155 -11.46 3.21 1.93
N PHE A 156 -10.41 3.46 1.16
CA PHE A 156 -9.11 3.87 1.70
C PHE A 156 -8.57 5.12 0.99
N ARG A 157 -7.55 5.71 1.62
CA ARG A 157 -6.74 6.80 1.10
C ARG A 157 -5.27 6.42 1.25
N HIS A 158 -4.46 6.75 0.24
CA HIS A 158 -3.01 6.65 0.30
C HIS A 158 -2.41 8.01 -0.08
N TRP A 159 -1.45 8.52 0.70
CA TRP A 159 -0.85 9.84 0.44
C TRP A 159 0.58 9.98 0.95
N GLY A 160 1.33 10.88 0.34
CA GLY A 160 2.69 11.25 0.72
C GLY A 160 3.11 12.56 0.08
N PHE A 161 4.20 13.16 0.55
CA PHE A 161 4.73 14.39 -0.04
C PHE A 161 5.86 14.05 -1.02
N PHE A 162 5.74 14.51 -2.27
CA PHE A 162 6.74 14.25 -3.32
C PHE A 162 7.96 15.16 -3.11
N GLU A 163 8.90 14.68 -2.29
CA GLU A 163 10.03 15.47 -1.78
C GLU A 163 11.40 14.94 -2.18
N GLY A 164 11.46 13.76 -2.79
CA GLY A 164 12.66 13.28 -3.48
C GLY A 164 12.40 12.94 -4.94
N PRO A 165 13.42 12.50 -5.69
CA PRO A 165 13.33 12.29 -7.13
C PRO A 165 12.46 11.08 -7.49
N PHE A 166 11.81 11.12 -8.65
CA PHE A 166 11.10 9.98 -9.23
C PHE A 166 11.42 9.84 -10.72
N LYS A 167 12.20 8.81 -11.10
CA LYS A 167 12.54 8.47 -12.51
C LYS A 167 12.92 9.68 -13.39
N GLY A 168 13.73 10.60 -12.86
CA GLY A 168 14.18 11.82 -13.57
C GLY A 168 13.30 13.06 -13.37
N HIS A 169 12.15 12.93 -12.70
CA HIS A 169 11.31 14.05 -12.30
C HIS A 169 11.76 14.62 -10.96
N ALA A 170 11.86 15.95 -10.89
CA ALA A 170 12.22 16.68 -9.68
C ALA A 170 11.04 16.73 -8.69
N PRO A 171 11.31 16.67 -7.37
CA PRO A 171 10.26 16.77 -6.37
C PRO A 171 9.55 18.12 -6.42
N THR A 172 8.23 18.10 -6.24
CA THR A 172 7.40 19.31 -6.22
C THR A 172 7.10 19.82 -4.81
N GLY A 173 7.36 19.01 -3.78
CA GLY A 173 6.97 19.25 -2.39
C GLY A 173 5.46 19.16 -2.14
N LYS A 174 4.65 18.87 -3.17
CA LYS A 174 3.19 18.76 -3.03
C LYS A 174 2.80 17.38 -2.51
N MET A 175 1.64 17.31 -1.87
CA MET A 175 1.02 16.04 -1.50
C MET A 175 0.50 15.34 -2.76
N VAL A 176 0.94 14.10 -2.96
CA VAL A 176 0.35 13.17 -3.91
C VAL A 176 -0.57 12.25 -3.12
N GLN A 177 -1.82 12.13 -3.55
CA GLN A 177 -2.80 11.27 -2.87
C GLN A 177 -3.73 10.61 -3.88
N PHE A 178 -4.23 9.44 -3.51
CA PHE A 178 -5.32 8.80 -4.24
C PHE A 178 -6.25 8.08 -3.25
N PHE A 179 -7.46 7.80 -3.73
CA PHE A 179 -8.45 7.02 -3.01
C PHE A 179 -8.79 5.77 -3.80
N GLY A 180 -9.24 4.75 -3.08
CA GLY A 180 -9.71 3.52 -3.69
C GLY A 180 -10.73 2.81 -2.84
N LEU A 181 -11.25 1.72 -3.41
CA LEU A 181 -12.08 0.74 -2.72
C LEU A 181 -11.27 -0.55 -2.62
N GLY A 182 -11.33 -1.22 -1.47
CA GLY A 182 -10.81 -2.56 -1.31
C GLY A 182 -11.86 -3.51 -0.76
N THR A 183 -11.70 -4.79 -1.07
CA THR A 183 -12.41 -5.89 -0.42
C THR A 183 -11.41 -6.85 0.20
N LEU A 184 -11.76 -7.42 1.35
CA LEU A 184 -11.06 -8.52 2.00
C LEU A 184 -12.02 -9.67 2.19
N LYS A 185 -11.61 -10.86 1.75
CA LYS A 185 -12.18 -12.12 2.21
C LYS A 185 -11.30 -12.66 3.31
N VAL A 186 -11.88 -12.96 4.47
CA VAL A 186 -11.13 -13.41 5.65
C VAL A 186 -11.65 -14.73 6.20
N ASP A 187 -10.76 -15.49 6.84
CA ASP A 187 -11.12 -16.68 7.61
C ASP A 187 -11.73 -16.33 8.98
N ASP A 188 -12.07 -17.36 9.75
CA ASP A 188 -12.63 -17.25 11.10
C ASP A 188 -11.64 -16.66 12.13
N THR A 189 -10.36 -16.55 11.78
CA THR A 189 -9.31 -15.89 12.56
C THR A 189 -8.96 -14.49 12.07
N LEU A 190 -9.73 -13.95 11.11
CA LEU A 190 -9.51 -12.67 10.42
C LEU A 190 -8.23 -12.60 9.57
N LYS A 191 -7.63 -13.75 9.22
CA LYS A 191 -6.55 -13.78 8.24
C LYS A 191 -7.11 -13.68 6.84
N VAL A 192 -6.40 -12.97 5.97
CA VAL A 192 -6.88 -12.67 4.63
C VAL A 192 -6.66 -13.85 3.68
N GLU A 193 -7.73 -14.28 3.03
CA GLU A 193 -7.74 -15.24 1.92
C GLU A 193 -7.73 -14.53 0.56
N GLU A 194 -8.42 -13.40 0.40
CA GLU A 194 -8.46 -12.67 -0.87
C GLU A 194 -8.47 -11.16 -0.62
N VAL A 195 -7.74 -10.42 -1.45
CA VAL A 195 -7.71 -8.94 -1.48
C VAL A 195 -8.06 -8.49 -2.88
N GLU A 196 -9.06 -7.63 -3.03
CA GLU A 196 -9.24 -6.88 -4.29
C GLU A 196 -9.09 -5.39 -4.04
N ILE A 197 -8.32 -4.70 -4.89
CA ILE A 197 -8.10 -3.26 -4.81
C ILE A 197 -8.53 -2.59 -6.12
N TYR A 198 -9.37 -1.57 -6.01
CA TYR A 198 -9.81 -0.72 -7.10
C TYR A 198 -9.43 0.73 -6.84
N TYR A 199 -8.63 1.33 -7.74
CA TYR A 199 -8.18 2.71 -7.65
C TYR A 199 -7.73 3.22 -9.01
N ASP A 200 -7.56 4.54 -9.15
CA ASP A 200 -6.98 5.17 -10.34
C ASP A 200 -5.45 5.36 -10.15
N PRO A 201 -4.59 4.60 -10.87
CA PRO A 201 -3.15 4.78 -10.80
C PRO A 201 -2.68 6.14 -11.34
N SER A 202 -3.50 6.80 -12.16
CA SER A 202 -3.17 8.10 -12.77
C SER A 202 -3.11 9.22 -11.74
N GLU A 203 -3.86 9.12 -10.63
CA GLU A 203 -3.80 10.08 -9.52
C GLU A 203 -2.42 10.06 -8.84
N LEU A 204 -1.85 8.86 -8.64
CA LEU A 204 -0.49 8.71 -8.11
C LEU A 204 0.56 9.18 -9.12
N LEU A 205 0.52 8.61 -10.33
CA LEU A 205 1.56 8.86 -11.33
C LEU A 205 1.51 10.30 -11.85
N GLY A 206 0.32 10.87 -12.04
CA GLY A 206 0.14 12.27 -12.42
C GLY A 206 0.77 13.22 -11.41
N GLY A 207 0.62 12.96 -10.11
CA GLY A 207 1.28 13.74 -9.06
C GLY A 207 2.81 13.70 -9.13
N LEU A 208 3.38 12.54 -9.47
CA LEU A 208 4.83 12.32 -9.58
C LEU A 208 5.45 12.82 -10.88
N LEU A 209 4.66 12.91 -11.95
CA LEU A 209 5.12 13.41 -13.26
C LEU A 209 4.92 14.91 -13.42
N SER A 210 3.99 15.50 -12.64
CA SER A 210 3.65 16.92 -12.74
C SER A 210 4.87 17.81 -12.47
N SER A 211 5.12 18.76 -13.36
CA SER A 211 6.24 19.71 -13.24
C SER A 211 5.93 20.88 -12.28
N GLY A 212 4.92 20.74 -11.42
CA GLY A 212 4.45 21.80 -10.53
C GLY A 212 3.36 22.73 -11.11
N ASP A 213 3.07 22.66 -12.42
CA ASP A 213 2.04 23.49 -13.06
C ASP A 213 0.67 22.80 -13.11
N ASN A 214 -0.34 23.51 -12.59
CA ASN A 214 -1.73 23.08 -12.49
C ASN A 214 -2.39 23.01 -13.88
N THR A 215 -2.84 21.83 -14.30
CA THR A 215 -3.94 21.74 -15.26
C THR A 215 -5.23 21.49 -14.49
N ASN A 216 -6.01 22.56 -14.29
CA ASN A 216 -7.42 22.46 -13.93
C ASN A 216 -8.13 21.70 -15.04
N VAL A 217 -8.44 20.43 -14.83
CA VAL A 217 -9.38 19.70 -15.69
C VAL A 217 -10.58 19.34 -14.85
N SER A 218 -11.51 20.30 -14.73
CA SER A 218 -12.87 20.05 -14.31
C SER A 218 -13.78 20.35 -15.50
N ALA A 219 -13.97 19.34 -16.34
CA ALA A 219 -15.15 19.22 -17.16
C ALA A 219 -15.84 17.93 -16.73
N CYS A 220 -17.06 18.03 -16.20
CA CYS A 220 -17.85 16.86 -15.84
C CYS A 220 -18.14 16.07 -17.13
N PRO A 221 -17.72 14.80 -17.25
CA PRO A 221 -17.93 14.01 -18.47
C PRO A 221 -19.41 13.64 -18.70
N PHE A 222 -20.31 14.04 -17.78
CA PHE A 222 -21.74 13.70 -17.79
C PHE A 222 -22.66 14.90 -18.03
N SER A 223 -22.15 16.06 -18.45
CA SER A 223 -23.04 17.13 -18.93
C SER A 223 -23.52 16.80 -20.35
N THR A 224 -24.67 16.15 -20.47
CA THR A 224 -25.49 16.16 -21.69
C THR A 224 -26.33 17.43 -21.77
#